data_AF-A0A0R0LHP5-F1
#
_entry.id   AF-A0A0R0LHP5-F1
#
_cell.length_a   1.000
_cell.length_b   1.000
_cell.length_c   1.000
_cell.angle_alpha   90.00
_cell.angle_beta   90.00
_cell.angle_gamma   90.00
#
_symmetry.space_group_name_H-M   'P 1'
#
loop_
_entity.id
_entity.type
_entity.pdbx_description
1 polymer ?
#
loop_
_entity_poly.entity_id
_entity_poly.type
_entity_poly.pdbx_seq_one_letter_code
_entity_poly.pdbx_strand_id
1 'polypeptide(L)'
;MTSKLYSEWLHDRSIHNNSSPHQPHVQRTTWEPPPTGFLTCNLEAALFDDIQAFGSGFCILGEDGIFIKTRNCIFNGSPTPAQAEE
;
A
#
# COMPACT_ATOMS: atom_id res chain seq x y z
N MET A 1 15.15 -13.36 -8.57
CA MET A 1 13.86 -13.78 -9.16
C MET A 1 12.88 -12.66 -8.91
N THR A 2 12.34 -12.04 -9.96
CA THR A 2 11.23 -11.07 -9.83
C THR A 2 9.96 -11.82 -9.44
N SER A 3 9.19 -11.27 -8.50
CA SER A 3 7.89 -11.84 -8.10
C SER A 3 6.95 -11.87 -9.31
N LYS A 4 6.20 -12.96 -9.51
CA LYS A 4 5.18 -13.08 -10.57
C LYS A 4 4.18 -11.93 -10.52
N LEU A 5 3.70 -11.60 -9.32
CA LEU A 5 2.78 -10.49 -9.09
C LEU A 5 3.36 -9.14 -9.51
N TYR A 6 4.66 -8.94 -9.34
CA TYR A 6 5.33 -7.71 -9.78
C TYR A 6 5.35 -7.59 -11.31
N SER A 7 5.60 -8.70 -12.02
CA SER A 7 5.55 -8.73 -13.47
C SER A 7 4.13 -8.51 -14.01
N GLU A 8 3.10 -9.09 -13.37
CA GLU A 8 1.70 -8.87 -13.70
C GLU A 8 1.30 -7.40 -13.49
N TRP A 9 1.67 -6.82 -12.35
CA TRP A 9 1.40 -5.41 -12.06
C TRP A 9 2.05 -4.46 -13.08
N LEU A 10 3.30 -4.72 -13.48
CA LEU A 10 3.96 -3.92 -14.52
C LEU A 10 3.22 -4.00 -15.86
N HIS A 11 2.71 -5.18 -16.22
CA HIS A 11 1.94 -5.38 -17.44
C HIS A 11 0.64 -4.56 -17.41
N ASP A 12 -0.16 -4.70 -16.36
CA ASP A 12 -1.43 -3.99 -16.20
C ASP A 12 -1.24 -2.48 -16.16
N ARG A 13 -0.21 -2.00 -15.46
CA ARG A 13 0.15 -0.58 -15.40
C ARG A 13 0.49 -0.02 -16.79
N SER A 14 1.14 -0.81 -17.64
CA SER A 14 1.47 -0.38 -19.01
C SER A 14 0.23 -0.25 -19.90
N ILE A 15 -0.76 -1.15 -19.73
CA ILE A 15 -2.05 -1.09 -20.43
C ILE A 15 -2.84 0.14 -19.96
N HIS A 16 -2.90 0.36 -18.64
CA HIS A 16 -3.64 1.48 -18.07
C HIS A 16 -3.07 2.83 -18.48
N ASN A 17 -1.73 2.98 -18.51
CA ASN A 17 -1.09 4.21 -18.96
C ASN A 17 -1.35 4.54 -20.44
N ASN A 18 -1.68 3.55 -21.28
CA ASN A 18 -2.05 3.77 -22.68
C ASN A 18 -3.53 4.13 -22.86
N SER A 19 -4.34 4.00 -21.80
CA SER A 19 -5.76 4.33 -21.80
C SER A 19 -5.92 5.84 -21.54
N SER A 20 -6.82 6.49 -22.29
CA SER A 20 -7.04 7.96 -22.21
C SER A 20 -7.18 8.43 -20.76
N PRO A 21 -6.41 9.45 -20.33
CA PRO A 21 -6.36 9.88 -18.95
C PRO A 21 -7.72 10.43 -18.54
N HIS A 22 -8.51 9.62 -17.84
CA HIS A 22 -9.50 10.18 -16.92
C HIS A 22 -8.64 10.85 -15.87
N GLN A 23 -8.41 12.16 -15.99
CA GLN A 23 -7.68 12.94 -15.01
C GLN A 23 -8.39 12.71 -13.68
N PRO A 24 -7.85 11.88 -12.77
CA PRO A 24 -8.39 11.87 -11.44
C PRO A 24 -8.11 13.27 -10.93
N HIS A 25 -9.07 13.88 -10.24
CA HIS A 25 -8.81 15.10 -9.48
C HIS A 25 -7.89 14.72 -8.31
N VAL A 26 -6.63 14.43 -8.63
CA VAL A 26 -5.57 14.22 -7.66
C VAL A 26 -5.28 15.61 -7.14
N GLN A 27 -5.92 15.98 -6.04
CA GLN A 27 -5.41 17.10 -5.25
C GLN A 27 -3.96 16.73 -4.94
N ARG A 28 -3.05 17.44 -5.58
CA ARG A 28 -1.62 17.22 -5.45
C ARG A 28 -1.19 17.83 -4.11
N THR A 29 -1.69 17.27 -3.02
CA THR A 29 -1.19 17.56 -1.68
C THR A 29 0.16 16.90 -1.58
N THR A 30 1.23 17.71 -1.64
CA THR A 30 2.56 17.25 -1.25
C THR A 30 2.45 16.75 0.18
N TRP A 31 2.96 15.54 0.45
CA TRP A 31 2.99 15.04 1.81
C TRP A 31 3.90 15.93 2.66
N GLU A 32 3.36 16.47 3.75
CA GLU A 32 4.09 17.24 4.75
C GLU A 32 4.01 16.49 6.09
N PRO A 33 5.10 16.47 6.89
CA PRO A 33 5.05 15.92 8.24
C PRO A 33 3.95 16.61 9.07
N PRO A 34 3.27 15.88 9.97
CA PRO A 34 2.27 16.49 10.82
C PRO A 34 2.91 17.44 11.84
N PRO A 35 2.13 18.35 12.47
CA PRO A 35 2.63 19.23 13.52
C PRO A 35 3.22 18.47 14.72
N THR A 36 4.07 19.15 15.51
CA THR A 36 4.58 18.62 16.77
C THR A 36 3.45 18.14 17.69
N GLY A 37 3.63 16.96 18.28
CA GLY A 37 2.64 16.31 19.15
C GLY A 37 1.68 15.35 18.44
N PHE A 38 1.75 15.23 17.10
CA PHE A 38 0.99 14.24 16.33
C PHE A 38 1.82 13.01 16.01
N LEU A 39 1.14 11.87 15.86
CA LEU A 39 1.75 10.62 15.44
C LEU A 39 1.67 10.47 13.92
N THR A 40 2.69 9.86 13.33
CA THR A 40 2.68 9.41 11.94
C THR A 40 2.36 7.93 11.89
N CYS A 41 1.79 7.48 10.77
CA CYS A 41 1.55 6.07 10.52
C CYS A 41 1.85 5.74 9.07
N ASN A 42 2.59 4.66 8.83
CA ASN A 42 2.69 4.06 7.50
C ASN A 42 1.80 2.82 7.48
N LEU A 43 1.00 2.68 6.41
CA LEU A 43 0.22 1.48 6.13
C LEU A 43 0.79 0.83 4.87
N GLU A 44 1.11 -0.45 4.99
CA GLU A 44 1.65 -1.27 3.91
C GLU A 44 0.77 -2.51 3.74
N ALA A 45 0.66 -3.00 2.51
CA ALA A 45 0.00 -4.25 2.19
C ALA A 45 0.91 -5.09 1.29
N ALA A 46 0.82 -6.41 1.43
CA ALA A 46 1.62 -7.37 0.68
C ALA A 46 0.75 -8.54 0.23
N LEU A 47 1.05 -9.04 -0.97
CA LEU A 47 0.46 -10.25 -1.55
C LEU A 47 1.54 -11.34 -1.60
N PHE A 48 1.20 -12.54 -1.12
CA PHE A 48 2.09 -13.68 -1.00
C PHE A 48 1.55 -14.86 -1.84
N ASP A 49 1.94 -14.93 -3.12
CA ASP A 49 1.43 -15.93 -4.09
C ASP A 49 1.84 -17.37 -3.75
N ASP A 50 3.02 -17.54 -3.16
CA ASP A 50 3.61 -18.83 -2.79
C ASP A 50 2.82 -19.54 -1.68
N ILE A 51 2.30 -18.78 -0.73
CA ILE A 51 1.48 -19.30 0.38
C ILE A 51 -0.02 -19.00 0.22
N GLN A 52 -0.43 -18.44 -0.93
CA GLN A 52 -1.81 -18.03 -1.19
C GLN A 52 -2.38 -17.20 -0.03
N ALA A 53 -1.67 -16.14 0.34
CA ALA A 53 -2.05 -15.27 1.46
C ALA A 53 -1.86 -13.80 1.09
N PHE A 54 -2.47 -12.92 1.87
CA PHE A 54 -2.19 -11.50 1.85
C PHE A 54 -2.01 -10.98 3.26
N GLY A 55 -1.34 -9.85 3.41
CA GLY A 55 -1.15 -9.23 4.70
C GLY A 55 -1.16 -7.73 4.62
N SER A 56 -1.46 -7.11 5.76
CA SER A 56 -1.32 -5.68 5.97
C SER A 56 -0.50 -5.44 7.22
N GLY A 57 0.33 -4.41 7.17
CA GLY A 57 1.16 -3.97 8.26
C GLY A 57 1.01 -2.47 8.44
N PHE A 58 0.97 -2.02 9.68
CA PHE A 58 1.15 -0.60 9.96
C PHE A 58 2.17 -0.38 11.06
N CYS A 59 2.88 0.74 10.98
CA CYS A 59 3.75 1.23 12.04
C CYS A 59 3.32 2.65 12.43
N ILE A 60 3.28 2.90 13.73
CA ILE A 60 3.05 4.20 14.33
C ILE A 60 4.41 4.74 14.75
N LEU A 61 4.75 5.93 14.26
CA LEU A 61 5.96 6.64 14.66
C LEU A 61 5.59 7.94 15.37
N GLY A 62 6.31 8.22 16.45
CA GLY A 62 6.25 9.47 17.17
C GLY A 62 7.10 10.55 16.52
N GLU A 63 7.43 11.55 17.33
CA GLU A 63 8.33 12.63 16.96
C GLU A 63 9.70 12.08 16.55
N ASP A 64 10.33 12.75 15.57
CA ASP A 64 11.63 12.37 15.00
C ASP A 64 11.71 10.94 14.42
N GLY A 65 10.56 10.35 14.06
CA GLY A 65 10.50 9.00 13.50
C GLY A 65 10.74 7.90 14.54
N ILE A 66 10.62 8.20 15.84
CA ILE A 66 10.75 7.20 16.89
C ILE A 66 9.61 6.19 16.76
N PHE A 67 9.94 4.92 16.57
CA PHE A 67 8.95 3.87 16.48
C PHE A 67 8.20 3.66 17.81
N ILE A 68 6.87 3.72 17.78
CA ILE A 68 6.02 3.51 18.97
C ILE A 68 5.41 2.10 18.96
N LYS A 69 4.81 1.71 17.83
CA LYS A 69 4.06 0.45 17.74
C LYS A 69 3.98 -0.03 16.30
N THR A 70 3.99 -1.34 16.10
CA THR A 70 3.57 -1.96 14.84
C THR A 70 2.45 -2.94 15.09
N ARG A 71 1.67 -3.19 14.05
CA ARG A 71 0.77 -4.32 13.96
C ARG A 71 0.84 -4.87 12.55
N ASN A 72 0.86 -6.18 12.44
CA ASN A 72 0.72 -6.89 11.18
C ASN A 72 -0.43 -7.90 11.29
N CYS A 73 -1.10 -8.10 10.17
CA CYS A 73 -2.16 -9.10 9.99
C CYS A 73 -1.84 -9.89 8.73
N ILE A 74 -2.08 -11.20 8.77
CA ILE A 74 -1.98 -12.09 7.61
C ILE A 74 -3.31 -12.83 7.51
N PHE A 75 -3.82 -12.91 6.30
CA PHE A 75 -5.09 -13.54 5.96
C PHE A 75 -4.84 -14.57 4.87
N ASN A 76 -5.52 -15.71 4.98
CA ASN A 76 -5.44 -16.75 3.96
C ASN A 76 -6.27 -16.35 2.73
N GLY A 77 -5.80 -16.77 1.55
CA GLY A 77 -6.38 -16.46 0.26
C GLY A 77 -5.76 -15.22 -0.40
N SER A 78 -6.35 -14.82 -1.53
CA SER A 78 -6.06 -13.55 -2.20
C SER A 78 -7.30 -12.66 -2.13
N PRO A 79 -7.18 -11.37 -1.77
CA PRO A 79 -8.33 -10.49 -1.69
C PRO A 79 -8.84 -10.19 -3.09
N THR A 80 -10.15 -10.10 -3.24
CA THR A 80 -10.74 -9.45 -4.41
C THR A 80 -10.40 -7.95 -4.40
N PRO A 81 -10.39 -7.26 -5.56
CA PRO A 81 -10.14 -5.81 -5.58
C PRO A 81 -11.03 -5.02 -4.62
N ALA A 82 -12.31 -5.38 -4.51
CA ALA A 82 -13.24 -4.75 -3.57
C ALA A 82 -12.83 -4.95 -2.10
N GLN A 83 -12.28 -6.11 -1.74
CA GLN A 83 -11.78 -6.36 -0.38
C GLN A 83 -10.45 -5.66 -0.09
N ALA A 84 -9.69 -5.27 -1.11
CA ALA A 84 -8.43 -4.54 -0.96
C ALA A 84 -8.65 -3.02 -0.84
N GLU A 85 -9.84 -2.53 -1.22
CA GLU A 85 -10.25 -1.13 -1.12
C GLU A 85 -10.95 -0.78 0.21
N GLU A 86 -11.34 -1.80 1.00
CA GLU A 86 -11.99 -1.67 2.32
C GLU A 86 -10.98 -1.56 3.47
#